data_AF-A0A4R1GHD7-F1
#
_entry.id   AF-A0A4R1GHD7-F1
#
_cell.length_a   1.000
_cell.length_b   1.000
_cell.length_c   1.000
_cell.angle_alpha   90.00
_cell.angle_beta   90.00
_cell.angle_gamma   90.00
#
_symmetry.space_group_name_H-M   'P 1'
#
loop_
_entity.id
_entity.type
_entity.pdbx_description
1 polymer ?
#
loop_
_entity_poly.entity_id
_entity_poly.type
_entity_poly.pdbx_seq_one_letter_code
_entity_poly.pdbx_strand_id
1 'polypeptide(L)'
;MVNALLILGLLSLTEIVLSLFSIPLSYTIFLYDYSGFSLLLPYVGSELAFAIVIAFFTLIGRHSPVFAVVLFTLIGLAPTPSTTDEKTPGASLKVAIVQTVLPQRITSYPGISDGLGYWKSHLIEALKKANAQNVDIIMLPESAMPGFHPQQTPVNKEILGATRGTSLIAHRYVDIAAGKGMSSQAGYWSPDGTLENVHEKQSPLPIAEKLIVPGENSNFDHQGILVSPFICSESLNVYKIRQRLSHTNIGMVLANEAEIKHTYLPELHLISDRIRARESGIPILRASNFRLSAYIDSKGEAALKSSNGRWENLYATVSLSGHSFFSRTYIWQHVIILIGTLFLFSSNKKIIIFTPSNAIYILILFCIIRVHFSYGYERISSDYPEMLSGLYLDDLFPVRQLGVTDEFDMEQVTPYVDLTHIHIRDVPVTRGVGIVNTVRGKLFIMERRGDQYTTLSDNGFSKISKERLEEISLSDVLWYAYKI
;
A
#
# COMPACT_ATOMS: atom_id res chain seq x y z
N MET A 1 1.40 -23.73 -33.18
CA MET A 1 0.10 -23.24 -32.69
C MET A 1 -0.35 -23.97 -31.42
N VAL A 2 -0.51 -25.30 -31.43
CA VAL A 2 -0.91 -26.09 -30.24
C VAL A 2 -0.03 -25.82 -29.00
N ASN A 3 1.30 -25.84 -29.14
CA ASN A 3 2.20 -25.59 -28.01
C ASN A 3 2.08 -24.17 -27.45
N ALA A 4 1.77 -23.17 -28.28
CA ALA A 4 1.62 -21.77 -27.83
C ALA A 4 0.33 -21.59 -27.01
N LEU A 5 -0.78 -22.19 -27.44
CA LEU A 5 -2.04 -22.21 -26.69
C LEU A 5 -1.89 -22.96 -25.36
N LEU A 6 -1.12 -24.05 -25.34
CA LEU A 6 -0.82 -24.78 -24.11
C LEU A 6 -0.02 -23.93 -23.11
N ILE A 7 1.04 -23.24 -23.60
CA ILE A 7 1.85 -22.33 -22.79
C ILE A 7 0.99 -21.17 -22.26
N LEU A 8 0.14 -20.58 -23.10
CA LEU A 8 -0.83 -19.56 -22.69
C LEU A 8 -1.75 -20.06 -21.55
N GLY A 9 -2.32 -21.26 -21.72
CA GLY A 9 -3.19 -21.87 -20.71
C GLY A 9 -2.46 -22.07 -19.39
N LEU A 10 -1.22 -22.56 -19.42
CA LEU A 10 -0.39 -22.75 -18.23
C LEU A 10 0.00 -21.44 -17.56
N LEU A 11 0.36 -20.41 -18.34
CA LEU A 11 0.73 -19.10 -17.82
C LEU A 11 -0.48 -18.37 -17.22
N SER A 12 -1.64 -18.46 -17.86
CA SER A 12 -2.90 -17.91 -17.35
C SER A 12 -3.30 -18.63 -16.05
N LEU A 13 -3.23 -19.97 -16.03
CA LEU A 13 -3.46 -20.76 -14.82
C LEU A 13 -2.48 -20.38 -13.71
N THR A 14 -1.22 -20.12 -14.05
CA THR A 14 -0.21 -19.67 -13.08
C THR A 14 -0.61 -18.35 -12.45
N GLU A 15 -1.04 -17.33 -13.23
CA GLU A 15 -1.51 -16.07 -12.64
C GLU A 15 -2.77 -16.24 -11.79
N ILE A 16 -3.73 -17.09 -12.22
CA ILE A 16 -4.92 -17.42 -11.41
C ILE A 16 -4.48 -17.99 -10.06
N VAL A 17 -3.59 -18.98 -10.08
CA VAL A 17 -3.09 -19.65 -8.88
C VAL A 17 -2.34 -18.66 -7.98
N LEU A 18 -1.41 -17.87 -8.53
CA LEU A 18 -0.68 -16.85 -7.76
C LEU A 18 -1.65 -15.84 -7.13
N SER A 19 -2.65 -15.39 -7.88
CA SER A 19 -3.68 -14.46 -7.40
C SER A 19 -4.55 -15.06 -6.28
N LEU A 20 -4.89 -16.35 -6.36
CA LEU A 20 -5.64 -17.06 -5.31
C LEU A 20 -4.83 -17.13 -4.00
N PHE A 21 -3.51 -17.29 -4.09
CA PHE A 21 -2.61 -17.25 -2.93
C PHE A 21 -2.19 -15.83 -2.52
N SER A 22 -2.79 -14.80 -3.11
CA SER A 22 -2.40 -13.39 -2.90
C SER A 22 -0.90 -13.14 -3.11
N ILE A 23 -0.27 -13.89 -4.02
CA ILE A 23 1.13 -13.68 -4.41
C ILE A 23 1.15 -12.58 -5.48
N PRO A 24 1.72 -11.41 -5.17
CA PRO A 24 1.63 -10.22 -6.02
C PRO A 24 2.68 -10.24 -7.14
N LEU A 25 2.68 -11.29 -7.97
CA LEU A 25 3.65 -11.46 -9.05
C LEU A 25 2.96 -11.69 -10.39
N SER A 26 3.29 -10.85 -11.38
CA SER A 26 2.94 -11.07 -12.78
C SER A 26 4.21 -11.13 -13.61
N TYR A 27 4.35 -12.19 -14.41
CA TYR A 27 5.49 -12.35 -15.34
C TYR A 27 5.44 -11.33 -16.49
N THR A 28 4.31 -10.63 -16.67
CA THR A 28 4.08 -9.73 -17.80
C THR A 28 4.83 -8.41 -17.66
N ILE A 29 5.28 -8.07 -16.44
CA ILE A 29 6.08 -6.89 -16.13
C ILE A 29 7.34 -6.82 -17.00
N PHE A 30 7.93 -7.96 -17.37
CA PHE A 30 9.15 -8.01 -18.19
C PHE A 30 8.96 -7.65 -19.66
N LEU A 31 7.73 -7.60 -20.17
CA LEU A 31 7.43 -7.20 -21.55
C LEU A 31 6.85 -5.79 -21.63
N TYR A 32 6.76 -5.06 -20.52
CA TYR A 32 6.08 -3.76 -20.50
C TYR A 32 6.66 -2.77 -21.53
N ASP A 33 7.99 -2.70 -21.64
CA ASP A 33 8.67 -1.80 -22.57
C ASP A 33 8.57 -2.23 -24.05
N TYR A 34 7.98 -3.41 -24.34
CA TYR A 34 7.75 -3.85 -25.70
C TYR A 34 6.49 -3.18 -26.27
N SER A 35 6.68 -2.32 -27.28
CA SER A 35 5.58 -1.54 -27.89
C SER A 35 4.41 -2.40 -28.35
N GLY A 36 4.69 -3.55 -28.99
CA GLY A 36 3.65 -4.50 -29.43
C GLY A 36 2.85 -5.10 -28.28
N PHE A 37 3.47 -5.31 -27.12
CA PHE A 37 2.77 -5.81 -25.93
C PHE A 37 1.81 -4.76 -25.39
N SER A 38 2.30 -3.52 -25.25
CA SER A 38 1.48 -2.40 -24.79
C SER A 38 0.25 -2.17 -25.69
N LEU A 39 0.39 -2.28 -27.02
CA LEU A 39 -0.72 -2.11 -27.96
C LEU A 39 -1.84 -3.16 -27.79
N LEU A 40 -1.50 -4.36 -27.32
CA LEU A 40 -2.45 -5.45 -27.15
C LEU A 40 -3.22 -5.38 -25.82
N LEU A 41 -2.65 -4.76 -24.78
CA LEU A 41 -3.23 -4.73 -23.43
C LEU A 41 -4.72 -4.30 -23.37
N PRO A 42 -5.17 -3.23 -24.05
CA PRO A 42 -6.57 -2.79 -23.97
C PRO A 42 -7.57 -3.78 -24.60
N TYR A 43 -7.10 -4.74 -25.41
CA TYR A 43 -7.96 -5.68 -26.13
C TYR A 43 -7.98 -7.04 -25.45
N VAL A 44 -6.80 -7.54 -25.06
CA VAL A 44 -6.65 -8.94 -24.67
C VAL A 44 -6.07 -9.14 -23.27
N GLY A 45 -5.65 -8.06 -22.61
CA GLY A 45 -4.97 -8.15 -21.31
C GLY A 45 -3.55 -8.70 -21.43
N SER A 46 -2.84 -8.72 -20.31
CA SER A 46 -1.41 -9.01 -20.26
C SER A 46 -1.04 -10.46 -20.59
N GLU A 47 -1.86 -11.43 -20.21
CA GLU A 47 -1.56 -12.86 -20.38
C GLU A 47 -1.67 -13.26 -21.85
N LEU A 48 -2.76 -12.86 -22.49
CA LEU A 48 -2.97 -13.14 -23.92
C LEU A 48 -2.08 -12.26 -24.79
N ALA A 49 -1.81 -10.99 -24.41
CA ALA A 49 -0.79 -10.18 -25.07
C ALA A 49 0.59 -10.85 -25.02
N PHE A 50 1.02 -11.32 -23.84
CA PHE A 50 2.30 -12.02 -23.67
C PHE A 50 2.39 -13.23 -24.60
N ALA A 51 1.36 -14.09 -24.61
CA ALA A 51 1.36 -15.27 -25.46
C ALA A 51 1.31 -14.96 -26.96
N ILE A 52 0.59 -13.91 -27.38
CA ILE A 52 0.59 -13.47 -28.79
C ILE A 52 2.01 -13.04 -29.19
N VAL A 53 2.71 -12.29 -28.33
CA VAL A 53 4.09 -11.87 -28.59
C VAL A 53 5.04 -13.08 -28.67
N ILE A 54 4.94 -14.05 -27.75
CA ILE A 54 5.76 -15.27 -27.83
C ILE A 54 5.41 -16.11 -29.06
N ALA A 55 4.12 -16.30 -29.35
CA ALA A 55 3.66 -17.03 -30.54
C ALA A 55 4.19 -16.38 -31.82
N PHE A 56 4.20 -15.05 -31.89
CA PHE A 56 4.75 -14.30 -32.99
C PHE A 56 6.23 -14.60 -33.23
N PHE A 57 7.08 -14.51 -32.20
CA PHE A 57 8.51 -14.81 -32.34
C PHE A 57 8.77 -16.27 -32.73
N THR A 58 7.98 -17.21 -32.20
CA THR A 58 8.11 -18.63 -32.58
C THR A 58 7.66 -18.91 -34.01
N LEU A 59 6.66 -18.18 -34.52
CA LEU A 59 6.16 -18.33 -35.88
C LEU A 59 7.08 -17.66 -36.91
N ILE A 60 7.67 -16.49 -36.63
CA ILE A 60 8.65 -15.86 -37.52
C ILE A 60 9.80 -16.81 -37.84
N GLY A 61 10.34 -17.47 -36.82
CA GLY A 61 11.44 -18.41 -36.99
C GLY A 61 11.09 -19.61 -37.88
N ARG A 62 9.80 -19.87 -38.13
CA ARG A 62 9.31 -21.06 -38.83
C ARG A 62 8.61 -20.79 -40.16
N HIS A 63 7.92 -19.65 -40.32
CA HIS A 63 6.92 -19.45 -41.38
C HIS A 63 7.06 -18.14 -42.18
N SER A 64 8.29 -17.65 -42.38
CA SER A 64 8.65 -16.47 -43.21
C SER A 64 8.22 -15.12 -42.62
N PRO A 65 9.06 -14.07 -42.71
CA PRO A 65 8.79 -12.72 -42.19
C PRO A 65 7.50 -12.08 -42.74
N VAL A 66 6.95 -12.57 -43.86
CA VAL A 66 5.70 -12.08 -44.45
C VAL A 66 4.51 -12.22 -43.49
N PHE A 67 4.40 -13.35 -42.78
CA PHE A 67 3.29 -13.58 -41.85
C PHE A 67 3.31 -12.58 -40.69
N ALA A 68 4.52 -12.20 -40.25
CA ALA A 68 4.71 -11.22 -39.21
C ALA A 68 4.30 -9.81 -39.63
N VAL A 69 4.65 -9.42 -40.85
CA VAL A 69 4.23 -8.13 -41.42
C VAL A 69 2.72 -8.06 -41.51
N VAL A 70 2.05 -9.12 -42.01
CA VAL A 70 0.58 -9.16 -42.09
C VAL A 70 -0.05 -9.02 -40.71
N LEU A 71 0.43 -9.74 -39.70
CA LEU A 71 -0.12 -9.66 -38.34
C LEU A 71 0.08 -8.27 -37.73
N PHE A 72 1.26 -7.65 -37.88
CA PHE A 72 1.51 -6.30 -37.39
C PHE A 72 0.67 -5.25 -38.10
N THR A 73 0.46 -5.39 -39.41
CA THR A 73 -0.44 -4.52 -40.17
C THR A 73 -1.87 -4.67 -39.68
N LEU A 74 -2.35 -5.89 -39.42
CA LEU A 74 -3.70 -6.11 -38.88
C LEU A 74 -3.86 -5.54 -37.45
N ILE A 75 -2.86 -5.69 -36.59
CA ILE A 75 -2.87 -5.11 -35.23
C ILE A 75 -2.78 -3.58 -35.29
N GLY A 76 -1.93 -3.03 -36.16
CA GLY A 76 -1.78 -1.58 -36.34
C GLY A 76 -2.99 -0.91 -36.99
N LEU A 77 -3.76 -1.67 -37.79
CA LEU A 77 -5.04 -1.23 -38.35
C LEU A 77 -6.23 -1.51 -37.42
N ALA A 78 -6.04 -2.27 -36.33
CA ALA A 78 -7.11 -2.49 -35.37
C ALA A 78 -7.49 -1.12 -34.76
N PRO A 79 -8.76 -0.70 -34.87
CA PRO A 79 -9.18 0.59 -34.34
C PRO A 79 -8.90 0.60 -32.85
N THR A 80 -8.12 1.58 -32.39
CA THR A 80 -7.97 1.85 -30.95
C THR A 80 -9.37 1.86 -30.35
N PRO A 81 -9.66 1.00 -29.36
CA PRO A 81 -11.02 0.89 -28.86
C PRO A 81 -11.38 2.29 -28.41
N SER A 82 -12.42 2.88 -29.02
CA SER A 82 -12.84 4.19 -28.61
C SER A 82 -13.28 4.05 -27.16
N THR A 83 -12.59 4.74 -26.24
CA THR A 83 -12.94 4.79 -24.82
C THR A 83 -14.21 5.61 -24.58
N THR A 84 -15.07 5.72 -25.59
CA THR A 84 -16.32 6.46 -25.59
C THR A 84 -17.39 5.64 -24.87
N ASP A 85 -17.25 5.51 -23.56
CA ASP A 85 -18.45 5.55 -22.73
C ASP A 85 -18.87 7.01 -22.68
N GLU A 86 -19.91 7.32 -23.46
CA GLU A 86 -20.58 8.62 -23.63
C GLU A 86 -21.10 9.26 -22.33
N LYS A 87 -20.83 8.69 -21.15
CA LYS A 87 -21.49 9.12 -19.91
C LYS A 87 -20.83 10.27 -19.16
N THR A 88 -19.63 10.74 -19.51
CA THR A 88 -19.16 12.06 -19.02
C THR A 88 -18.06 12.68 -19.89
N PRO A 89 -18.36 13.11 -21.13
CA PRO A 89 -17.43 13.93 -21.89
C PRO A 89 -17.22 15.26 -21.15
N GLY A 90 -16.05 15.44 -20.52
CA GLY A 90 -15.63 16.71 -19.94
C GLY A 90 -15.54 16.81 -18.42
N ALA A 91 -15.85 15.76 -17.66
CA ALA A 91 -15.53 15.76 -16.23
C ALA A 91 -14.02 15.56 -16.04
N SER A 92 -13.34 16.58 -15.54
CA SER A 92 -11.94 16.52 -15.15
C SER A 92 -11.84 16.66 -13.63
N LEU A 93 -11.04 15.82 -13.00
CA LEU A 93 -10.80 15.88 -11.55
C LEU A 93 -9.41 16.42 -11.28
N LYS A 94 -9.29 17.50 -10.52
CA LYS A 94 -8.00 18.04 -10.06
C LYS A 94 -7.60 17.36 -8.77
N VAL A 95 -6.47 16.68 -8.77
CA VAL A 95 -5.99 15.92 -7.60
C VAL A 95 -4.59 16.37 -7.20
N ALA A 96 -4.38 16.56 -5.90
CA ALA A 96 -3.05 16.62 -5.32
C ALA A 96 -2.64 15.24 -4.81
N ILE A 97 -1.59 14.67 -5.39
CA ILE A 97 -0.98 13.40 -4.97
C ILE A 97 0.24 13.73 -4.12
N VAL A 98 0.19 13.42 -2.82
CA VAL A 98 1.24 13.81 -1.87
C VAL A 98 2.23 12.68 -1.67
N GLN A 99 3.51 12.96 -1.84
CA GLN A 99 4.62 12.09 -1.44
C GLN A 99 5.24 12.63 -0.16
N THR A 100 4.99 11.97 0.97
CA THR A 100 5.29 12.50 2.32
C THR A 100 6.74 12.32 2.76
N VAL A 101 7.48 11.35 2.22
CA VAL A 101 8.87 10.97 2.57
C VAL A 101 9.08 10.86 4.08
N LEU A 102 8.07 10.37 4.80
CA LEU A 102 8.17 10.14 6.23
C LEU A 102 9.10 8.94 6.47
N PRO A 103 10.12 9.09 7.33
CA PRO A 103 10.98 7.96 7.71
C PRO A 103 10.14 6.84 8.33
N GLN A 104 10.42 5.58 7.94
CA GLN A 104 9.69 4.41 8.45
C GLN A 104 9.67 4.35 9.99
N ARG A 105 10.77 4.73 10.65
CA ARG A 105 10.84 4.78 12.11
C ARG A 105 9.79 5.71 12.75
N ILE A 106 9.37 6.76 12.04
CA ILE A 106 8.37 7.72 12.51
C ILE A 106 6.97 7.16 12.28
N THR A 107 6.72 6.56 11.11
CA THR A 107 5.41 5.98 10.79
C THR A 107 5.10 4.72 11.60
N SER A 108 6.12 3.90 11.90
CA SER A 108 5.97 2.67 12.71
C SER A 108 5.98 2.95 14.21
N TYR A 109 6.71 3.97 14.67
CA TYR A 109 6.91 4.26 16.10
C TYR A 109 6.77 5.77 16.40
N PRO A 110 5.58 6.36 16.28
CA PRO A 110 5.38 7.80 16.47
C PRO A 110 5.68 8.30 17.89
N GLY A 111 5.75 7.40 18.89
CA GLY A 111 6.05 7.72 20.29
C GLY A 111 7.54 7.93 20.64
N ILE A 112 8.43 7.80 19.65
CA ILE A 112 9.85 8.23 19.78
C ILE A 112 9.86 9.77 19.75
N SER A 113 10.59 10.41 20.70
CA SER A 113 10.55 11.86 20.96
C SER A 113 10.54 12.71 19.68
N ASP A 114 9.56 13.61 19.59
CA ASP A 114 9.22 14.51 18.47
C ASP A 114 8.70 13.88 17.15
N GLY A 115 8.59 12.56 17.07
CA GLY A 115 8.13 11.85 15.86
C GLY A 115 6.71 12.27 15.43
N LEU A 116 5.76 12.29 16.37
CA LEU A 116 4.38 12.69 16.11
C LEU A 116 4.24 14.18 15.75
N GLY A 117 5.01 15.05 16.41
CA GLY A 117 5.04 16.49 16.10
C GLY A 117 5.60 16.77 14.70
N TYR A 118 6.70 16.09 14.35
CA TYR A 118 7.27 16.12 13.00
C TYR A 118 6.26 15.62 11.96
N TRP A 119 5.66 14.44 12.18
CA TRP A 119 4.68 13.83 11.30
C TRP A 119 3.47 14.76 11.06
N LYS A 120 2.87 15.27 12.14
CA LYS A 120 1.75 16.23 12.09
C LYS A 120 2.11 17.47 11.28
N SER A 121 3.23 18.12 11.62
CA SER A 121 3.65 19.36 10.98
C SER A 121 3.92 19.16 9.49
N HIS A 122 4.53 18.03 9.13
CA HIS A 122 4.83 17.68 7.75
C HIS A 122 3.57 17.49 6.90
N LEU A 123 2.56 16.79 7.44
CA LEU A 123 1.28 16.62 6.75
C LEU A 123 0.53 17.94 6.62
N ILE A 124 0.46 18.73 7.69
CA ILE A 124 -0.22 20.04 7.65
C ILE A 124 0.43 20.93 6.59
N GLU A 125 1.76 20.94 6.46
CA GLU A 125 2.45 21.69 5.40
C GLU A 125 2.07 21.18 4.00
N ALA A 126 2.02 19.86 3.81
CA ALA A 126 1.62 19.25 2.54
C ALA A 126 0.19 19.59 2.13
N LEU A 127 -0.75 19.51 3.09
CA LEU A 127 -2.15 19.85 2.89
C LEU A 127 -2.33 21.34 2.59
N LYS A 128 -1.61 22.23 3.30
CA LYS A 128 -1.62 23.67 3.00
C LYS A 128 -1.14 23.97 1.59
N LYS A 129 -0.06 23.33 1.13
CA LYS A 129 0.44 23.48 -0.24
C LYS A 129 -0.55 22.96 -1.28
N ALA A 130 -1.20 21.83 -0.99
CA ALA A 130 -2.20 21.26 -1.88
C ALA A 130 -3.43 22.18 -2.02
N ASN A 131 -3.93 22.72 -0.92
CA ASN A 131 -5.06 23.64 -0.91
C ASN A 131 -4.79 24.94 -1.67
N ALA A 132 -3.54 25.42 -1.68
CA ALA A 132 -3.18 26.59 -2.46
C ALA A 132 -3.35 26.39 -3.98
N GLN A 133 -3.52 25.16 -4.46
CA GLN A 133 -3.72 24.83 -5.87
C GLN A 133 -5.20 24.63 -6.26
N ASN A 134 -6.16 24.82 -5.35
CA ASN A 134 -7.59 24.64 -5.62
C ASN A 134 -7.90 23.28 -6.28
N VAL A 135 -7.41 22.20 -5.65
CA VAL A 135 -7.69 20.83 -6.07
C VAL A 135 -9.03 20.35 -5.51
N ASP A 136 -9.65 19.37 -6.15
CA ASP A 136 -10.93 18.79 -5.73
C ASP A 136 -10.70 17.72 -4.64
N ILE A 137 -9.62 16.93 -4.78
CA ILE A 137 -9.23 15.87 -3.84
C ILE A 137 -7.73 15.99 -3.51
N ILE A 138 -7.39 15.75 -2.25
CA ILE A 138 -6.02 15.48 -1.80
C ILE A 138 -5.87 14.00 -1.46
N MET A 139 -4.78 13.38 -1.92
CA MET A 139 -4.47 11.97 -1.71
C MET A 139 -3.15 11.83 -0.95
N LEU A 140 -3.21 11.20 0.22
CA LEU A 140 -2.06 10.89 1.07
C LEU A 140 -1.72 9.39 1.03
N PRO A 141 -0.45 8.99 1.14
CA PRO A 141 0.00 7.60 0.94
C PRO A 141 -0.42 6.64 2.05
N GLU A 142 -0.03 5.37 1.93
CA GLU A 142 -0.20 4.38 3.01
C GLU A 142 0.53 4.82 4.28
N SER A 143 -0.08 4.54 5.43
CA SER A 143 0.36 4.93 6.76
C SER A 143 0.52 6.43 6.94
N ALA A 144 -0.23 7.26 6.20
CA ALA A 144 -0.11 8.71 6.31
C ALA A 144 -0.78 9.27 7.57
N MET A 145 -1.94 8.76 8.01
CA MET A 145 -2.60 9.27 9.20
C MET A 145 -2.01 8.63 10.47
N PRO A 146 -1.63 9.43 11.49
CA PRO A 146 -1.03 8.90 12.70
C PRO A 146 -2.05 8.23 13.65
N GLY A 147 -1.56 7.21 14.36
CA GLY A 147 -2.27 6.49 15.41
C GLY A 147 -3.07 5.29 14.92
N PHE A 148 -3.54 4.49 15.88
CA PHE A 148 -4.32 3.26 15.67
C PHE A 148 -5.77 3.38 16.14
N HIS A 149 -6.21 4.57 16.56
CA HIS A 149 -7.49 4.70 17.23
C HIS A 149 -8.67 4.72 16.25
N PRO A 150 -9.79 4.03 16.53
CA PRO A 150 -10.97 4.04 15.65
C PRO A 150 -11.60 5.43 15.53
N GLN A 151 -11.55 6.20 16.63
CA GLN A 151 -12.05 7.57 16.69
C GLN A 151 -10.94 8.57 16.30
N GLN A 152 -11.35 9.72 15.75
CA GLN A 152 -10.43 10.81 15.43
C GLN A 152 -9.74 11.34 16.69
N THR A 153 -8.42 11.17 16.75
CA THR A 153 -7.55 11.77 17.77
C THR A 153 -7.44 13.30 17.57
N PRO A 154 -7.04 14.08 18.59
CA PRO A 154 -6.79 15.52 18.43
C PRO A 154 -5.83 15.84 17.28
N VAL A 155 -4.75 15.05 17.14
CA VAL A 155 -3.80 15.19 16.03
C VAL A 155 -4.46 14.97 14.67
N ASN A 156 -5.30 13.94 14.55
CA ASN A 156 -6.02 13.69 13.30
C ASN A 156 -7.02 14.82 12.99
N LYS A 157 -7.66 15.40 14.00
CA LYS A 157 -8.54 16.58 13.81
C LYS A 157 -7.75 17.80 13.34
N GLU A 158 -6.54 18.05 13.86
CA GLU A 158 -5.68 19.14 13.38
C GLU A 158 -5.24 18.93 11.92
N ILE A 159 -4.84 17.70 11.56
CA ILE A 159 -4.47 17.35 10.19
C ILE A 159 -5.67 17.53 9.26
N LEU A 160 -6.85 17.02 9.64
CA LEU A 160 -8.09 17.17 8.87
C LEU A 160 -8.51 18.64 8.77
N GLY A 161 -8.37 19.43 9.82
CA GLY A 161 -8.63 20.88 9.78
C GLY A 161 -7.74 21.63 8.78
N ALA A 162 -6.55 21.09 8.47
CA ALA A 162 -5.66 21.67 7.47
C ALA A 162 -6.12 21.44 6.02
N THR A 163 -7.13 20.59 5.77
CA THR A 163 -7.70 20.38 4.42
C THR A 163 -8.58 21.55 3.95
N ARG A 164 -9.03 22.44 4.86
CA ARG A 164 -9.73 23.70 4.53
C ARG A 164 -10.91 23.58 3.55
N GLY A 165 -11.71 22.53 3.68
CA GLY A 165 -12.86 22.32 2.78
C GLY A 165 -12.55 21.50 1.53
N THR A 166 -11.37 20.89 1.43
CA THR A 166 -11.03 19.96 0.34
C THR A 166 -11.22 18.52 0.82
N SER A 167 -11.79 17.66 -0.03
CA SER A 167 -11.90 16.23 0.25
C SER A 167 -10.53 15.58 0.40
N LEU A 168 -10.42 14.63 1.31
CA LEU A 168 -9.17 13.92 1.61
C LEU A 168 -9.36 12.41 1.45
N ILE A 169 -8.44 11.78 0.75
CA ILE A 169 -8.25 10.33 0.77
C ILE A 169 -6.90 10.06 1.44
N ALA A 170 -6.92 9.29 2.52
CA ALA A 170 -5.72 8.97 3.27
C ALA A 170 -5.81 7.58 3.89
N HIS A 171 -4.65 6.96 4.08
CA HIS A 171 -4.57 5.69 4.78
C HIS A 171 -4.39 5.90 6.30
N ARG A 172 -5.01 5.02 7.08
CA ARG A 172 -4.81 4.88 8.54
C ARG A 172 -4.82 3.41 8.94
N TYR A 173 -4.21 3.11 10.08
CA TYR A 173 -4.45 1.85 10.77
C TYR A 173 -5.48 2.06 11.90
N VAL A 174 -6.29 1.04 12.15
CA VAL A 174 -7.31 1.06 13.21
C VAL A 174 -7.26 -0.23 13.99
N ASP A 175 -7.09 -0.18 15.31
CA ASP A 175 -7.20 -1.34 16.18
C ASP A 175 -8.63 -1.87 16.15
N ILE A 176 -8.76 -3.16 15.81
CA ILE A 176 -10.04 -3.85 15.88
C ILE A 176 -10.11 -4.54 17.25
N ALA A 177 -10.92 -3.98 18.16
CA ALA A 177 -11.28 -4.52 19.47
C ALA A 177 -10.16 -5.25 20.25
N ALA A 178 -9.61 -4.60 21.29
CA ALA A 178 -8.68 -5.15 22.30
C ALA A 178 -8.01 -6.50 21.94
N GLY A 179 -7.07 -6.48 21.01
CA GLY A 179 -6.20 -7.62 20.69
C GLY A 179 -6.65 -8.54 19.55
N LYS A 180 -7.71 -8.22 18.80
CA LYS A 180 -8.11 -9.04 17.62
C LYS A 180 -7.33 -8.71 16.34
N GLY A 181 -6.44 -7.73 16.39
CA GLY A 181 -5.59 -7.29 15.28
C GLY A 181 -5.82 -5.82 14.91
N MET A 182 -5.46 -5.46 13.69
CA MET A 182 -5.61 -4.13 13.13
C MET A 182 -6.34 -4.21 11.78
N SER A 183 -7.10 -3.18 11.46
CA SER A 183 -7.60 -2.91 10.10
C SER A 183 -6.70 -1.88 9.43
N SER A 184 -6.36 -2.15 8.16
CA SER A 184 -5.61 -1.24 7.30
C SER A 184 -6.60 -0.56 6.37
N GLN A 185 -6.82 0.74 6.56
CA GLN A 185 -7.98 1.45 6.02
C GLN A 185 -7.56 2.61 5.11
N ALA A 186 -8.12 2.67 3.91
CA ALA A 186 -8.21 3.90 3.14
C ALA A 186 -9.53 4.59 3.51
N GLY A 187 -9.47 5.79 4.08
CA GLY A 187 -10.63 6.59 4.40
C GLY A 187 -10.88 7.67 3.35
N TYR A 188 -12.15 7.98 3.11
CA TYR A 188 -12.59 9.15 2.34
C TYR A 188 -13.27 10.14 3.28
N TRP A 189 -12.65 11.31 3.46
CA TRP A 189 -13.19 12.40 4.24
C TRP A 189 -13.74 13.49 3.32
N SER A 190 -14.96 13.93 3.61
CA SER A 190 -15.60 15.07 2.98
C SER A 190 -14.93 16.39 3.36
N PRO A 191 -15.24 17.49 2.63
CA PRO A 191 -14.75 18.85 2.94
C PRO A 191 -14.86 19.31 4.39
N ASP A 192 -15.90 18.88 5.10
CA ASP A 192 -16.16 19.21 6.51
C ASP A 192 -15.35 18.34 7.50
N GLY A 193 -14.58 17.37 7.01
CA GLY A 193 -13.78 16.45 7.81
C GLY A 193 -14.55 15.22 8.32
N THR A 194 -15.78 15.00 7.85
CA THR A 194 -16.56 13.80 8.15
C THR A 194 -16.01 12.60 7.37
N LEU A 195 -15.83 11.46 8.03
CA LEU A 195 -15.43 10.22 7.37
C LEU A 195 -16.68 9.59 6.73
N GLU A 196 -16.82 9.70 5.41
CA GLU A 196 -18.02 9.22 4.70
C GLU A 196 -17.92 7.74 4.32
N ASN A 197 -16.71 7.27 4.00
CA ASN A 197 -16.51 5.92 3.51
C ASN A 197 -15.13 5.38 3.85
N VAL A 198 -15.02 4.06 3.96
CA VAL A 198 -13.80 3.33 4.32
C VAL A 198 -13.66 2.11 3.41
N HIS A 199 -12.48 1.94 2.85
CA HIS A 199 -12.05 0.68 2.26
C HIS A 199 -11.01 0.03 3.16
N GLU A 200 -11.21 -1.24 3.51
CA GLU A 200 -10.27 -2.01 4.30
C GLU A 200 -9.48 -2.98 3.41
N LYS A 201 -8.20 -3.14 3.72
CA LYS A 201 -7.30 -4.03 2.99
C LYS A 201 -7.84 -5.46 3.04
N GLN A 202 -8.00 -6.08 1.88
CA GLN A 202 -8.53 -7.44 1.72
C GLN A 202 -7.46 -8.51 1.56
N SER A 203 -6.29 -8.13 1.10
CA SER A 203 -5.17 -9.03 0.88
C SER A 203 -3.94 -8.56 1.65
N PRO A 204 -3.91 -8.73 2.99
CA PRO A 204 -2.70 -8.52 3.77
C PRO A 204 -1.57 -9.43 3.29
N LEU A 205 -0.34 -8.93 3.38
CA LEU A 205 0.88 -9.69 3.10
C LEU A 205 1.06 -10.80 4.15
N PRO A 206 1.12 -12.09 3.77
CA PRO A 206 1.09 -13.22 4.71
C PRO A 206 2.18 -13.20 5.80
N ILE A 207 3.34 -12.60 5.51
CA ILE A 207 4.48 -12.57 6.42
C ILE A 207 4.58 -11.22 7.15
N ALA A 208 4.46 -10.11 6.40
CA ALA A 208 4.68 -8.77 6.93
C ALA A 208 3.48 -8.21 7.70
N GLU A 209 2.27 -8.66 7.40
CA GLU A 209 1.02 -8.05 7.87
C GLU A 209 0.15 -9.03 8.66
N LYS A 210 0.77 -9.90 9.46
CA LYS A 210 0.07 -10.94 10.24
C LYS A 210 -0.99 -10.41 11.20
N LEU A 211 -0.84 -9.17 11.65
CA LEU A 211 -1.78 -8.51 12.55
C LEU A 211 -2.91 -7.81 11.80
N ILE A 212 -2.79 -7.63 10.48
CA ILE A 212 -3.82 -6.96 9.68
C ILE A 212 -4.89 -7.99 9.33
N VAL A 213 -6.13 -7.72 9.75
CA VAL A 213 -7.27 -8.55 9.43
C VAL A 213 -7.88 -8.09 8.11
N PRO A 214 -8.12 -9.01 7.16
CA PRO A 214 -8.82 -8.68 5.92
C PRO A 214 -10.20 -8.08 6.20
N GLY A 215 -10.53 -6.97 5.53
CA GLY A 215 -11.80 -6.28 5.73
C GLY A 215 -12.64 -6.10 4.47
N GLU A 216 -13.58 -5.16 4.53
CA GLU A 216 -14.55 -4.90 3.46
C GLU A 216 -14.01 -4.02 2.31
N ASN A 217 -14.49 -4.33 1.10
CA ASN A 217 -14.23 -3.51 -0.07
C ASN A 217 -15.23 -2.36 -0.16
N SER A 218 -14.73 -1.17 -0.48
CA SER A 218 -15.58 -0.03 -0.84
C SER A 218 -14.96 0.78 -1.98
N ASN A 219 -15.83 1.43 -2.74
CA ASN A 219 -15.46 2.49 -3.67
C ASN A 219 -15.94 3.82 -3.08
N PHE A 220 -15.21 4.89 -3.36
CA PHE A 220 -15.60 6.23 -2.96
C PHE A 220 -16.34 6.90 -4.11
N ASP A 221 -17.40 7.63 -3.79
CA ASP A 221 -18.12 8.47 -4.76
C ASP A 221 -17.74 9.92 -4.50
N HIS A 222 -17.09 10.55 -5.47
CA HIS A 222 -16.83 11.97 -5.46
C HIS A 222 -17.56 12.63 -6.63
N GLN A 223 -18.72 13.22 -6.35
CA GLN A 223 -19.53 13.94 -7.34
C GLN A 223 -19.89 13.09 -8.56
N GLY A 224 -20.20 11.81 -8.36
CA GLY A 224 -20.52 10.84 -9.41
C GLY A 224 -19.29 10.19 -10.06
N ILE A 225 -18.07 10.55 -9.63
CA ILE A 225 -16.83 9.88 -10.02
C ILE A 225 -16.54 8.77 -9.01
N LEU A 226 -16.66 7.53 -9.47
CA LEU A 226 -16.33 6.36 -8.68
C LEU A 226 -14.81 6.17 -8.64
N VAL A 227 -14.29 6.06 -7.42
CA VAL A 227 -12.87 5.90 -7.13
C VAL A 227 -12.67 4.58 -6.39
N SER A 228 -11.79 3.73 -6.91
CA SER A 228 -11.42 2.47 -6.26
C SER A 228 -10.05 2.58 -5.57
N PRO A 229 -10.00 2.63 -4.24
CA PRO A 229 -8.75 2.62 -3.49
C PRO A 229 -8.12 1.22 -3.44
N PHE A 230 -6.80 1.12 -3.52
CA PHE A 230 -6.00 -0.09 -3.37
C PHE A 230 -4.87 0.22 -2.38
N ILE A 231 -4.72 -0.62 -1.36
CA ILE A 231 -3.71 -0.45 -0.33
C ILE A 231 -2.51 -1.32 -0.67
N CYS A 232 -1.41 -0.68 -1.03
CA CYS A 232 -0.10 -1.28 -1.25
C CYS A 232 -0.14 -2.42 -2.27
N SER A 233 0.11 -3.65 -1.82
CA SER A 233 0.15 -4.88 -2.61
C SER A 233 -1.18 -5.27 -3.26
N GLU A 234 -2.30 -4.65 -2.90
CA GLU A 234 -3.60 -4.97 -3.50
C GLU A 234 -3.64 -4.65 -5.00
N SER A 235 -2.93 -3.62 -5.45
CA SER A 235 -2.88 -3.29 -6.88
C SER A 235 -2.10 -4.32 -7.70
N LEU A 236 -1.30 -5.16 -7.04
CA LEU A 236 -0.58 -6.26 -7.66
C LEU A 236 -1.43 -7.55 -7.79
N ASN A 237 -2.58 -7.62 -7.10
CA ASN A 237 -3.51 -8.74 -7.25
C ASN A 237 -4.31 -8.57 -8.55
N VAL A 238 -3.81 -9.18 -9.62
CA VAL A 238 -4.29 -9.03 -11.01
C VAL A 238 -5.81 -9.16 -11.15
N TYR A 239 -6.42 -10.18 -10.54
CA TYR A 239 -7.85 -10.42 -10.70
C TYR A 239 -8.70 -9.44 -9.90
N LYS A 240 -8.31 -9.17 -8.64
CA LYS A 240 -9.04 -8.23 -7.79
C LYS A 240 -8.99 -6.81 -8.36
N ILE A 241 -7.84 -6.35 -8.84
CA ILE A 241 -7.73 -5.02 -9.43
C ILE A 241 -8.54 -4.92 -10.73
N ARG A 242 -8.52 -5.93 -11.61
CA ARG A 242 -9.34 -5.92 -12.84
C ARG A 242 -10.83 -5.84 -12.55
N GLN A 243 -11.30 -6.65 -11.60
CA GLN A 243 -12.69 -6.65 -11.18
C GLN A 243 -13.14 -5.30 -10.61
N ARG A 244 -12.27 -4.63 -9.84
CA ARG A 244 -12.60 -3.32 -9.28
C ARG A 244 -12.53 -2.23 -10.33
N LEU A 245 -11.49 -2.24 -11.16
CA LEU A 245 -11.32 -1.27 -12.24
C LEU A 245 -12.40 -1.38 -13.32
N SER A 246 -13.04 -2.53 -13.52
CA SER A 246 -14.15 -2.66 -14.49
C SER A 246 -15.45 -1.98 -14.05
N HIS A 247 -15.52 -1.41 -12.85
CA HIS A 247 -16.70 -0.78 -12.28
C HIS A 247 -16.39 0.60 -11.66
N THR A 248 -15.31 1.25 -12.10
CA THR A 248 -14.83 2.50 -11.50
C THR A 248 -14.34 3.47 -12.57
N ASN A 249 -14.23 4.75 -12.21
CA ASN A 249 -13.71 5.79 -13.11
C ASN A 249 -12.22 6.08 -12.88
N ILE A 250 -11.72 5.85 -11.65
CA ILE A 250 -10.34 6.10 -11.26
C ILE A 250 -9.87 5.00 -10.30
N GLY A 251 -8.66 4.46 -10.51
CA GLY A 251 -7.95 3.69 -9.50
C GLY A 251 -7.06 4.57 -8.62
N MET A 252 -6.98 4.28 -7.33
CA MET A 252 -6.11 5.00 -6.39
C MET A 252 -5.25 4.02 -5.59
N VAL A 253 -3.93 4.07 -5.75
CA VAL A 253 -2.99 3.22 -5.02
C VAL A 253 -2.33 4.01 -3.89
N LEU A 254 -2.56 3.58 -2.66
CA LEU A 254 -1.93 4.11 -1.45
C LEU A 254 -0.81 3.17 -1.05
N ALA A 255 0.45 3.58 -1.14
CA ALA A 255 1.59 2.70 -0.91
C ALA A 255 2.60 3.27 0.10
N ASN A 256 3.23 2.38 0.87
CA ASN A 256 4.39 2.71 1.69
C ASN A 256 5.55 1.76 1.36
N GLU A 257 6.47 2.26 0.55
CA GLU A 257 7.60 1.47 0.04
C GLU A 257 8.91 1.78 0.77
N ALA A 258 8.84 2.41 1.94
CA ALA A 258 10.02 2.86 2.66
C ALA A 258 10.95 1.70 3.07
N GLU A 259 10.40 0.52 3.34
CA GLU A 259 11.17 -0.68 3.71
C GLU A 259 11.89 -1.34 2.52
N ILE A 260 11.36 -1.17 1.30
CA ILE A 260 11.89 -1.76 0.07
C ILE A 260 12.55 -0.72 -0.86
N LYS A 261 12.78 0.50 -0.37
CA LYS A 261 13.22 1.68 -1.15
C LYS A 261 14.55 1.53 -1.90
N HIS A 262 15.38 0.58 -1.50
CA HIS A 262 16.69 0.27 -2.09
C HIS A 262 16.65 -0.92 -3.05
N THR A 263 15.46 -1.46 -3.32
CA THR A 263 15.25 -2.57 -4.26
C THR A 263 14.60 -2.06 -5.55
N TYR A 264 14.45 -2.94 -6.54
CA TYR A 264 13.65 -2.68 -7.75
C TYR A 264 12.15 -2.95 -7.58
N LEU A 265 11.72 -3.45 -6.41
CA LEU A 265 10.32 -3.78 -6.17
C LEU A 265 9.39 -2.58 -6.40
N PRO A 266 9.74 -1.34 -5.98
CA PRO A 266 8.89 -0.18 -6.27
C PRO A 266 8.70 0.10 -7.76
N GLU A 267 9.77 -0.05 -8.56
CA GLU A 267 9.69 0.12 -10.01
C GLU A 267 8.82 -0.96 -10.66
N LEU A 268 8.94 -2.22 -10.21
CA LEU A 268 8.09 -3.32 -10.68
C LEU A 268 6.62 -3.11 -10.27
N HIS A 269 6.38 -2.55 -9.09
CA HIS A 269 5.04 -2.19 -8.62
C HIS A 269 4.42 -1.10 -9.50
N LEU A 270 5.16 -0.04 -9.79
CA LEU A 270 4.71 1.01 -10.71
C LEU A 270 4.44 0.46 -12.12
N ILE A 271 5.27 -0.44 -12.64
CA ILE A 271 5.03 -1.07 -13.94
C ILE A 271 3.74 -1.89 -13.91
N SER A 272 3.48 -2.61 -12.82
CA SER A 272 2.22 -3.35 -12.66
C SER A 272 1.02 -2.40 -12.71
N ASP A 273 1.06 -1.28 -11.98
CA ASP A 273 -0.01 -0.28 -12.02
C ASP A 273 -0.20 0.29 -13.44
N ARG A 274 0.90 0.55 -14.17
CA ARG A 274 0.84 1.00 -15.58
C ARG A 274 0.19 -0.02 -16.50
N ILE A 275 0.50 -1.31 -16.34
CA ILE A 275 -0.17 -2.39 -17.09
C ILE A 275 -1.67 -2.38 -16.77
N ARG A 276 -2.05 -2.28 -15.49
CA ARG A 276 -3.45 -2.32 -15.06
C ARG A 276 -4.25 -1.11 -15.56
N ALA A 277 -3.67 0.08 -15.55
CA ALA A 277 -4.30 1.27 -16.12
C ALA A 277 -4.58 1.08 -17.62
N ARG A 278 -3.60 0.58 -18.38
CA ARG A 278 -3.75 0.35 -19.83
C ARG A 278 -4.71 -0.78 -20.16
N GLU A 279 -4.68 -1.86 -19.40
CA GLU A 279 -5.60 -2.98 -19.55
C GLU A 279 -7.04 -2.57 -19.30
N SER A 280 -7.29 -1.77 -18.27
CA SER A 280 -8.63 -1.37 -17.89
C SER A 280 -9.14 -0.19 -18.73
N GLY A 281 -8.25 0.61 -19.29
CA GLY A 281 -8.59 1.91 -19.85
C GLY A 281 -8.95 2.93 -18.77
N ILE A 282 -8.57 2.68 -17.50
CA ILE A 282 -8.90 3.52 -16.35
C ILE A 282 -7.61 4.16 -15.81
N PRO A 283 -7.58 5.49 -15.59
CA PRO A 283 -6.42 6.14 -15.00
C PRO A 283 -6.18 5.66 -13.56
N ILE A 284 -4.91 5.62 -13.17
CA ILE A 284 -4.50 5.26 -11.81
C ILE A 284 -3.68 6.40 -11.19
N LEU A 285 -4.08 6.83 -10.00
CA LEU A 285 -3.34 7.76 -9.17
C LEU A 285 -2.58 6.95 -8.12
N ARG A 286 -1.30 7.21 -7.94
CA ARG A 286 -0.45 6.49 -6.98
C ARG A 286 0.18 7.49 -6.02
N ALA A 287 -0.20 7.40 -4.75
CA ALA A 287 0.46 8.12 -3.66
C ALA A 287 1.35 7.14 -2.89
N SER A 288 2.66 7.29 -3.02
CA SER A 288 3.65 6.51 -2.28
C SER A 288 4.36 7.40 -1.25
N ASN A 289 4.66 6.87 -0.07
CA ASN A 289 5.36 7.61 0.97
C ASN A 289 6.75 8.09 0.49
N PHE A 290 7.59 7.23 -0.07
CA PHE A 290 9.01 7.57 -0.29
C PHE A 290 9.39 7.90 -1.74
N ARG A 291 8.98 7.07 -2.70
CA ARG A 291 9.36 7.20 -4.13
C ARG A 291 8.21 6.77 -5.02
N LEU A 292 8.20 7.26 -6.26
CA LEU A 292 7.32 6.79 -7.34
C LEU A 292 5.84 7.08 -7.12
N SER A 293 5.50 8.18 -6.46
CA SER A 293 4.16 8.77 -6.63
C SER A 293 3.97 9.17 -8.10
N ALA A 294 2.80 8.90 -8.66
CA ALA A 294 2.56 9.10 -10.08
C ALA A 294 1.08 9.31 -10.42
N TYR A 295 0.84 10.04 -11.51
CA TYR A 295 -0.40 9.97 -12.26
C TYR A 295 -0.15 9.11 -13.49
N ILE A 296 -0.88 7.99 -13.59
CA ILE A 296 -0.84 7.06 -14.70
C ILE A 296 -2.12 7.27 -15.50
N ASP A 297 -1.99 7.66 -16.76
CA ASP A 297 -3.14 7.84 -17.64
C ASP A 297 -3.74 6.48 -18.06
N SER A 298 -4.88 6.51 -18.75
CA SER A 298 -5.55 5.29 -19.23
C SER A 298 -4.81 4.55 -20.35
N LYS A 299 -3.73 5.12 -20.88
CA LYS A 299 -2.82 4.45 -21.82
C LYS A 299 -1.67 3.75 -21.06
N GLY A 300 -1.64 3.85 -19.74
CA GLY A 300 -0.59 3.32 -18.89
C GLY A 300 0.68 4.16 -18.88
N GLU A 301 0.64 5.40 -19.38
CA GLU A 301 1.78 6.30 -19.34
C GLU A 301 1.81 7.08 -18.02
N ALA A 302 2.98 7.15 -17.39
CA ALA A 302 3.17 7.93 -16.17
C ALA A 302 3.31 9.43 -16.54
N ALA A 303 2.17 10.08 -16.79
CA ALA A 303 2.10 11.48 -17.22
C ALA A 303 2.72 12.45 -16.21
N LEU A 304 2.67 12.11 -14.91
CA LEU A 304 3.41 12.80 -13.85
C LEU A 304 4.06 11.77 -12.94
N LYS A 305 5.26 12.07 -12.45
CA LYS A 305 6.01 11.21 -11.55
C LYS A 305 6.83 12.06 -10.58
N SER A 306 6.83 11.69 -9.31
CA SER A 306 7.61 12.36 -8.29
C SER A 306 9.10 12.09 -8.42
N SER A 307 9.87 13.03 -7.88
CA SER A 307 11.30 12.85 -7.65
C SER A 307 11.56 11.78 -6.59
N ASN A 308 12.65 11.04 -6.74
CA ASN A 308 13.01 10.00 -5.79
C ASN A 308 13.40 10.59 -4.42
N GLY A 309 12.74 10.15 -3.33
CA GLY A 309 13.14 10.46 -1.95
C GLY A 309 13.00 11.95 -1.61
N ARG A 310 12.19 12.70 -2.36
CA ARG A 310 11.93 14.11 -2.13
C ARG A 310 10.47 14.31 -1.79
N TRP A 311 10.23 15.10 -0.76
CA TRP A 311 8.88 15.50 -0.43
C TRP A 311 8.32 16.39 -1.55
N GLU A 312 7.16 16.01 -2.08
CA GLU A 312 6.58 16.62 -3.27
C GLU A 312 5.07 16.41 -3.33
N ASN A 313 4.33 17.43 -3.77
CA ASN A 313 2.93 17.31 -4.16
C ASN A 313 2.87 17.33 -5.69
N LEU A 314 2.33 16.29 -6.31
CA LEU A 314 2.03 16.26 -7.74
C LEU A 314 0.60 16.75 -7.97
N TYR A 315 0.42 17.64 -8.93
CA TYR A 315 -0.88 18.19 -9.27
C TYR A 315 -1.32 17.65 -10.62
N ALA A 316 -2.34 16.80 -10.62
CA ALA A 316 -2.86 16.15 -11.81
C ALA A 316 -4.25 16.68 -12.16
N THR A 317 -4.53 16.87 -13.45
CA THR A 317 -5.90 16.99 -13.96
C THR A 317 -6.25 15.68 -14.63
N VAL A 318 -7.04 14.86 -13.93
CA VAL A 318 -7.39 13.51 -14.35
C VAL A 318 -8.50 13.59 -15.39
N SER A 319 -8.17 13.20 -16.61
CA SER A 319 -9.18 13.00 -17.66
C SER A 319 -9.81 11.62 -17.48
N LEU A 320 -11.11 11.60 -17.23
CA LEU A 320 -11.85 10.34 -17.17
C LEU A 320 -11.89 9.69 -18.56
N SER A 321 -11.77 8.36 -18.59
CA SER A 321 -11.87 7.56 -19.81
C SER A 321 -12.77 6.36 -19.58
N GLY A 322 -13.37 5.86 -20.66
CA GLY A 322 -14.18 4.65 -20.62
C GLY A 322 -13.34 3.38 -20.51
N HIS A 323 -14.03 2.28 -20.15
CA HIS A 323 -13.43 0.96 -20.03
C HIS A 323 -12.92 0.44 -21.38
N SER A 324 -11.78 -0.24 -21.37
CA SER A 324 -11.25 -0.95 -22.53
C SER A 324 -12.13 -2.14 -22.93
N PHE A 325 -11.89 -2.69 -24.12
CA PHE A 325 -12.54 -3.93 -24.54
C PHE A 325 -12.19 -5.10 -23.62
N PHE A 326 -10.93 -5.19 -23.19
CA PHE A 326 -10.48 -6.22 -22.25
C PHE A 326 -11.23 -6.12 -20.92
N SER A 327 -11.35 -4.92 -20.34
CA SER A 327 -12.01 -4.70 -19.05
C SER A 327 -13.46 -5.20 -19.04
N ARG A 328 -14.16 -5.12 -20.18
CA ARG A 328 -15.54 -5.60 -20.33
C ARG A 328 -15.66 -7.10 -20.57
N THR A 329 -14.60 -7.75 -21.06
CA THR A 329 -14.65 -9.12 -21.58
C THR A 329 -13.69 -10.09 -20.90
N TYR A 330 -12.86 -9.63 -19.95
CA TYR A 330 -11.75 -10.42 -19.41
C TYR A 330 -12.19 -11.80 -18.90
N ILE A 331 -13.33 -11.91 -18.20
CA ILE A 331 -13.85 -13.20 -17.71
C ILE A 331 -14.06 -14.17 -18.88
N TRP A 332 -14.74 -13.73 -19.94
CA TRP A 332 -15.01 -14.56 -21.12
C TRP A 332 -13.72 -14.95 -21.85
N GLN A 333 -12.76 -14.03 -21.94
CA GLN A 333 -11.45 -14.35 -22.53
C GLN A 333 -10.74 -15.47 -21.75
N HIS A 334 -10.73 -15.41 -20.42
CA HIS A 334 -10.14 -16.46 -19.59
C HIS A 334 -10.88 -17.79 -19.70
N VAL A 335 -12.22 -17.76 -19.76
CA VAL A 335 -13.04 -18.96 -19.97
C VAL A 335 -12.74 -19.60 -21.34
N ILE A 336 -12.66 -18.81 -22.41
CA ILE A 336 -12.33 -19.29 -23.75
C ILE A 336 -10.93 -19.92 -23.76
N ILE A 337 -9.95 -19.27 -23.12
CA ILE A 337 -8.58 -19.79 -23.00
C ILE A 337 -8.57 -21.12 -22.26
N LEU A 338 -9.30 -21.23 -21.14
CA LEU A 338 -9.36 -22.46 -20.34
C LEU A 338 -10.01 -23.59 -21.13
N ILE A 339 -11.17 -23.36 -21.75
CA ILE A 339 -11.88 -24.35 -22.57
C ILE A 339 -11.02 -24.77 -23.76
N GLY A 340 -10.39 -23.82 -24.46
CA GLY A 340 -9.48 -24.10 -25.56
C GLY A 340 -8.30 -24.95 -25.13
N THR A 341 -7.74 -24.67 -23.95
CA THR A 341 -6.64 -25.46 -23.37
C THR A 341 -7.10 -26.89 -23.04
N LEU A 342 -8.25 -27.06 -22.40
CA LEU A 342 -8.82 -28.37 -22.09
C LEU A 342 -9.12 -29.19 -23.35
N PHE A 343 -9.65 -28.57 -24.41
CA PHE A 343 -9.91 -29.23 -25.69
C PHE A 343 -8.61 -29.68 -26.38
N LEU A 344 -7.54 -28.90 -26.27
CA LEU A 344 -6.23 -29.32 -26.78
C LEU A 344 -5.70 -30.53 -26.02
N PHE A 345 -5.83 -30.55 -24.69
CA PHE A 345 -5.44 -31.70 -23.86
C PHE A 345 -6.27 -32.96 -24.16
N SER A 346 -7.56 -32.82 -24.46
CA SER A 346 -8.44 -33.95 -24.78
C SER A 346 -8.25 -34.47 -26.21
N SER A 347 -7.66 -33.67 -27.09
CA SER A 347 -7.34 -34.15 -28.44
C SER A 347 -6.24 -35.21 -28.34
N ASN A 348 -6.57 -36.48 -28.62
CA ASN A 348 -5.63 -37.63 -28.66
C ASN A 348 -4.46 -37.48 -29.66
N LYS A 349 -4.32 -36.34 -30.30
CA LYS A 349 -3.14 -36.03 -31.10
C LYS A 349 -1.97 -35.93 -30.14
N LYS A 350 -0.92 -36.73 -30.37
CA LYS A 350 0.35 -36.58 -29.66
C LYS A 350 0.78 -35.12 -29.79
N ILE A 351 0.60 -34.34 -28.73
CA ILE A 351 1.15 -33.01 -28.62
C ILE A 351 2.65 -33.27 -28.53
N ILE A 352 3.32 -33.17 -29.68
CA ILE A 352 4.77 -33.07 -29.70
C ILE A 352 5.02 -31.67 -29.14
N ILE A 353 5.13 -31.62 -27.82
CA ILE A 353 5.85 -30.54 -27.14
C ILE A 353 7.24 -30.68 -27.72
N PHE A 354 7.50 -29.95 -28.80
CA PHE A 354 8.87 -29.57 -29.14
C PHE A 354 9.31 -28.94 -27.85
N THR A 355 10.12 -29.65 -27.07
CA THR A 355 10.91 -29.04 -26.03
C THR A 355 11.56 -27.86 -26.74
N PRO A 356 11.24 -26.60 -26.38
CA PRO A 356 12.23 -25.55 -26.59
C PRO A 356 13.58 -26.18 -26.24
N SER A 357 14.59 -26.05 -27.10
CA SER A 357 15.94 -26.50 -26.76
C SER A 357 16.18 -26.15 -25.31
N ASN A 358 16.64 -27.08 -24.47
CA ASN A 358 16.72 -26.91 -23.02
C ASN A 358 17.16 -25.49 -22.61
N ALA A 359 18.00 -24.84 -23.42
CA ALA A 359 18.27 -23.40 -23.44
C ALA A 359 17.11 -22.43 -23.12
N ILE A 360 15.87 -22.57 -23.63
CA ILE A 360 14.78 -21.60 -23.33
C ILE A 360 14.19 -21.85 -21.93
N TYR A 361 13.98 -23.11 -21.54
CA TYR A 361 13.58 -23.41 -20.17
C TYR A 361 14.70 -23.08 -19.18
N ILE A 362 15.95 -23.34 -19.56
CA ILE A 362 17.15 -22.89 -18.83
C ILE A 362 17.18 -21.37 -18.81
N LEU A 363 16.82 -20.64 -19.86
CA LEU A 363 16.80 -19.18 -19.85
C LEU A 363 15.70 -18.65 -18.93
N ILE A 364 14.49 -19.21 -18.99
CA ILE A 364 13.38 -18.84 -18.11
C ILE A 364 13.70 -19.21 -16.66
N LEU A 365 14.21 -20.41 -16.41
CA LEU A 365 14.63 -20.87 -15.09
C LEU A 365 15.85 -20.07 -14.61
N PHE A 366 16.80 -19.73 -15.46
CA PHE A 366 17.96 -18.90 -15.15
C PHE A 366 17.54 -17.46 -14.92
N CYS A 367 16.52 -16.94 -15.61
CA CYS A 367 15.91 -15.65 -15.31
C CYS A 367 15.20 -15.71 -13.96
N ILE A 368 14.40 -16.75 -13.66
CA ILE A 368 13.75 -16.93 -12.36
C ILE A 368 14.78 -17.11 -11.24
N ILE A 369 15.86 -17.87 -11.46
CA ILE A 369 16.96 -18.10 -10.52
C ILE A 369 17.81 -16.84 -10.38
N ARG A 370 18.19 -16.14 -11.45
CA ARG A 370 18.87 -14.83 -11.39
C ARG A 370 18.00 -13.83 -10.66
N VAL A 371 16.70 -13.78 -10.93
CA VAL A 371 15.73 -12.99 -10.18
C VAL A 371 15.82 -13.43 -8.72
N HIS A 372 15.68 -14.71 -8.40
CA HIS A 372 15.73 -15.18 -7.02
C HIS A 372 17.11 -15.02 -6.32
N PHE A 373 18.23 -14.91 -7.03
CA PHE A 373 19.58 -14.72 -6.47
C PHE A 373 20.09 -13.28 -6.55
N SER A 374 19.59 -12.48 -7.49
CA SER A 374 19.80 -11.04 -7.58
C SER A 374 18.80 -10.27 -6.70
N TYR A 375 17.65 -10.88 -6.39
CA TYR A 375 16.67 -10.38 -5.42
C TYR A 375 16.69 -11.13 -4.09
N GLY A 376 17.23 -12.35 -4.04
CA GLY A 376 17.42 -13.10 -2.80
C GLY A 376 18.75 -12.74 -2.17
N TYR A 377 18.67 -12.11 -1.01
CA TYR A 377 19.79 -11.99 -0.08
C TYR A 377 21.01 -11.23 -0.62
N GLU A 378 20.81 -10.07 -1.27
CA GLU A 378 21.60 -8.96 -0.72
C GLU A 378 21.16 -8.89 0.72
N ARG A 379 22.07 -9.30 1.62
CA ARG A 379 21.88 -9.24 3.06
C ARG A 379 21.05 -8.00 3.34
N ILE A 380 19.77 -8.19 3.67
CA ILE A 380 19.19 -7.46 4.79
C ILE A 380 20.19 -7.81 5.87
N SER A 381 21.22 -6.97 6.00
CA SER A 381 22.26 -7.21 6.96
C SER A 381 21.46 -7.16 8.23
N SER A 382 21.37 -8.33 8.86
CA SER A 382 20.94 -8.47 10.22
C SER A 382 21.93 -7.79 11.15
N ASP A 383 22.87 -6.96 10.65
CA ASP A 383 23.42 -5.82 11.38
C ASP A 383 22.32 -4.75 11.56
N TYR A 384 21.13 -5.18 11.98
CA TYR A 384 20.52 -4.44 13.07
C TYR A 384 21.58 -4.42 14.17
N PRO A 385 22.10 -3.26 14.60
CA PRO A 385 22.88 -3.21 15.83
C PRO A 385 22.01 -3.91 16.87
N GLU A 386 22.51 -4.98 17.50
CA GLU A 386 21.79 -5.84 18.44
C GLU A 386 20.68 -5.05 19.09
N MET A 387 19.49 -5.13 18.50
CA MET A 387 18.36 -4.37 18.98
C MET A 387 18.02 -5.13 20.24
N LEU A 388 18.51 -4.64 21.38
CA LEU A 388 17.94 -4.90 22.69
C LEU A 388 16.44 -4.94 22.45
N SER A 389 15.87 -6.14 22.48
CA SER A 389 14.48 -6.41 22.15
C SER A 389 13.63 -5.32 22.76
N GLY A 390 13.19 -4.37 21.94
CA GLY A 390 12.28 -3.33 22.38
C GLY A 390 11.05 -4.05 22.88
N LEU A 391 10.88 -4.10 24.19
CA LEU A 391 9.73 -4.75 24.78
C LEU A 391 8.49 -4.00 24.30
N TYR A 392 7.59 -4.75 23.68
CA TYR A 392 6.20 -4.35 23.50
C TYR A 392 5.60 -4.18 24.91
N LEU A 393 5.40 -2.94 25.31
CA LEU A 393 4.55 -2.59 26.44
C LEU A 393 3.15 -2.43 25.87
N ASP A 394 2.42 -3.55 25.79
CA ASP A 394 1.13 -3.66 25.10
C ASP A 394 0.04 -2.69 25.62
N ASP A 395 0.22 -2.04 26.79
CA ASP A 395 -0.81 -1.17 27.38
C ASP A 395 -0.39 0.31 27.59
N LEU A 396 0.89 0.67 27.41
CA LEU A 396 1.42 2.03 27.68
C LEU A 396 1.77 2.83 26.42
N PHE A 397 1.76 2.15 25.27
CA PHE A 397 1.92 2.74 23.93
C PHE A 397 0.83 3.77 23.53
N PRO A 398 -0.44 3.71 24.00
CA PRO A 398 -1.49 4.64 23.58
C PRO A 398 -1.21 6.09 23.97
N VAL A 399 -0.63 6.33 25.15
CA VAL A 399 -0.58 7.68 25.74
C VAL A 399 0.30 8.65 24.93
N ARG A 400 1.40 8.18 24.34
CA ARG A 400 2.26 9.02 23.48
C ARG A 400 1.72 9.20 22.07
N GLN A 401 0.97 8.23 21.54
CA GLN A 401 0.32 8.37 20.23
C GLN A 401 -0.84 9.38 20.23
N LEU A 402 -1.37 9.72 21.41
CA LEU A 402 -2.42 10.72 21.58
C LEU A 402 -1.92 12.17 21.45
N GLY A 403 -0.62 12.41 21.24
CA GLY A 403 -0.10 13.78 21.07
C GLY A 403 -0.04 14.59 22.36
N VAL A 404 0.08 13.92 23.50
CA VAL A 404 0.18 14.56 24.81
C VAL A 404 1.60 15.13 24.98
N THR A 405 1.78 16.39 24.60
CA THR A 405 3.00 17.16 24.85
C THR A 405 2.67 18.52 25.50
N ASP A 406 3.47 18.81 26.52
CA ASP A 406 3.87 20.07 27.16
C ASP A 406 2.89 20.90 28.00
N GLU A 407 1.59 20.97 27.71
CA GLU A 407 0.63 21.63 28.61
C GLU A 407 -0.77 21.01 28.43
N PHE A 408 -1.18 20.06 29.29
CA PHE A 408 -2.50 19.42 29.14
C PHE A 408 -3.22 19.09 30.45
N ASP A 409 -4.55 19.26 30.39
CA ASP A 409 -5.54 18.96 31.43
C ASP A 409 -5.95 17.47 31.38
N MET A 410 -5.74 16.76 32.48
CA MET A 410 -5.99 15.32 32.62
C MET A 410 -7.47 14.93 32.44
N GLU A 411 -8.39 15.88 32.59
CA GLU A 411 -9.83 15.65 32.37
C GLU A 411 -10.18 15.37 30.89
N GLN A 412 -9.32 15.74 29.93
CA GLN A 412 -9.57 15.52 28.50
C GLN A 412 -9.06 14.17 27.99
N VAL A 413 -8.17 13.49 28.73
CA VAL A 413 -7.55 12.20 28.34
C VAL A 413 -8.32 11.01 28.89
N THR A 414 -8.97 11.19 30.04
CA THR A 414 -9.74 10.17 30.76
C THR A 414 -10.81 9.44 29.93
N PRO A 415 -11.47 10.07 28.94
CA PRO A 415 -12.42 9.36 28.07
C PRO A 415 -11.75 8.38 27.08
N TYR A 416 -10.45 8.53 26.80
CA TYR A 416 -9.74 7.82 25.74
C TYR A 416 -8.89 6.66 26.25
N VAL A 417 -8.43 6.71 27.51
CA VAL A 417 -7.63 5.64 28.13
C VAL A 417 -7.99 5.53 29.61
N ASP A 418 -8.58 4.41 30.02
CA ASP A 418 -8.82 4.11 31.42
C ASP A 418 -7.54 3.54 32.07
N LEU A 419 -6.73 4.44 32.62
CA LEU A 419 -5.46 4.12 33.28
C LEU A 419 -5.65 3.71 34.75
N THR A 420 -6.88 3.73 35.28
CA THR A 420 -7.15 3.43 36.70
C THR A 420 -7.01 1.94 37.01
N HIS A 421 -7.11 1.10 35.99
CA HIS A 421 -7.03 -0.36 36.10
C HIS A 421 -5.64 -0.95 35.81
N ILE A 422 -4.69 -0.13 35.36
CA ILE A 422 -3.31 -0.57 35.09
C ILE A 422 -2.46 -0.28 36.33
N HIS A 423 -2.07 -1.32 37.06
CA HIS A 423 -1.15 -1.18 38.19
C HIS A 423 0.30 -1.25 37.72
N ILE A 424 1.21 -0.54 38.39
CA ILE A 424 2.63 -0.53 38.02
C ILE A 424 3.25 -1.94 38.03
N ARG A 425 2.75 -2.84 38.90
CA ARG A 425 3.19 -4.24 38.98
C ARG A 425 2.96 -5.04 37.69
N ASP A 426 1.96 -4.62 36.91
CA ASP A 426 1.56 -5.27 35.67
C ASP A 426 2.38 -4.76 34.47
N VAL A 427 3.22 -3.73 34.69
CA VAL A 427 4.19 -3.22 33.72
C VAL A 427 5.44 -4.12 33.77
N PRO A 428 5.72 -4.94 32.74
CA PRO A 428 6.82 -5.91 32.77
C PRO A 428 8.17 -5.23 32.99
N VAL A 429 8.84 -5.61 34.08
CA VAL A 429 10.17 -5.07 34.41
C VAL A 429 11.22 -5.71 33.52
N THR A 430 11.70 -4.96 32.54
CA THR A 430 12.84 -5.38 31.73
C THR A 430 14.12 -5.35 32.55
N ARG A 431 15.11 -6.18 32.21
CA ARG A 431 16.47 -6.18 32.81
C ARG A 431 17.28 -4.89 32.58
N GLY A 432 16.61 -3.79 32.22
CA GLY A 432 17.17 -2.47 32.06
C GLY A 432 16.12 -1.43 32.46
N VAL A 433 16.60 -0.41 33.15
CA VAL A 433 15.98 0.87 33.47
C VAL A 433 14.78 1.22 32.56
N GLY A 434 13.56 1.22 33.14
CA GLY A 434 12.39 1.82 32.48
C GLY A 434 12.46 3.34 32.63
N ILE A 435 12.51 4.07 31.51
CA ILE A 435 12.57 5.54 31.49
C ILE A 435 11.21 6.11 31.11
N VAL A 436 10.53 6.75 32.06
CA VAL A 436 9.38 7.60 31.76
C VAL A 436 9.83 9.06 31.82
N ASN A 437 9.97 9.68 30.65
CA ASN A 437 10.15 11.13 30.55
C ASN A 437 8.79 11.79 30.80
N THR A 438 8.74 12.71 31.75
CA THR A 438 7.52 13.45 32.10
C THR A 438 7.63 14.92 31.71
N VAL A 439 6.47 15.54 31.51
CA VAL A 439 6.25 16.86 30.91
C VAL A 439 6.99 18.02 31.61
N ARG A 440 7.49 17.82 32.83
CA ARG A 440 8.21 18.85 33.62
C ARG A 440 9.70 18.55 33.84
N GLY A 441 10.32 17.71 33.00
CA GLY A 441 11.74 17.41 33.09
C GLY A 441 12.13 16.40 34.18
N LYS A 442 11.15 15.77 34.84
CA LYS A 442 11.41 14.71 35.83
C LYS A 442 11.56 13.35 35.12
N LEU A 443 12.71 12.73 35.36
CA LEU A 443 13.12 11.47 34.77
C LEU A 443 12.83 10.31 35.74
N PHE A 444 11.75 9.55 35.52
CA PHE A 444 11.50 8.35 36.32
C PHE A 444 12.29 7.18 35.73
N ILE A 445 13.37 6.80 36.40
CA ILE A 445 14.17 5.61 36.13
C ILE A 445 13.71 4.50 37.05
N MET A 446 12.92 3.54 36.56
CA MET A 446 12.66 2.32 37.32
C MET A 446 13.79 1.31 37.08
N GLU A 447 14.78 1.30 37.98
CA GLU A 447 15.79 0.24 38.05
C GLU A 447 15.39 -0.77 39.14
N ARG A 448 15.12 -2.02 38.76
CA ARG A 448 14.85 -3.09 39.72
C ARG A 448 16.16 -3.75 40.15
N ARG A 449 16.63 -3.44 41.35
CA ARG A 449 17.71 -4.18 42.05
C ARG A 449 17.11 -4.92 43.24
N GLY A 450 16.78 -6.19 43.07
CA GLY A 450 16.09 -6.98 44.10
C GLY A 450 14.64 -6.53 44.30
N ASP A 451 14.23 -6.27 45.55
CA ASP A 451 12.90 -5.79 45.95
C ASP A 451 12.80 -4.26 46.08
N GLN A 452 13.80 -3.50 45.61
CA GLN A 452 13.78 -2.03 45.69
C GLN A 452 13.58 -1.39 44.33
N TYR A 453 12.72 -0.37 44.29
CA TYR A 453 12.53 0.53 43.17
C TYR A 453 13.10 1.90 43.55
N THR A 454 13.93 2.44 42.66
CA THR A 454 14.48 3.78 42.82
C THR A 454 13.71 4.71 41.88
N THR A 455 13.39 5.93 42.30
CA THR A 455 12.89 6.99 41.41
C THR A 455 13.87 8.15 41.47
N LEU A 456 14.07 8.84 40.35
CA LEU A 456 14.88 10.06 40.29
C LEU A 456 13.93 11.26 40.10
N SER A 457 14.07 12.25 40.95
CA SER A 457 13.33 13.52 40.87
C SER A 457 14.30 14.69 41.07
N ASP A 458 13.82 15.92 40.93
CA ASP A 458 14.61 17.13 41.19
C ASP A 458 15.11 17.22 42.65
N ASN A 459 14.50 16.44 43.55
CA ASN A 459 14.90 16.30 44.96
C ASN A 459 15.86 15.12 45.20
N GLY A 460 16.42 14.52 44.14
CA GLY A 460 17.33 13.39 44.20
C GLY A 460 16.65 12.02 44.11
N PHE A 461 17.40 10.97 44.46
CA PHE A 461 16.91 9.60 44.45
C PHE A 461 15.99 9.35 45.64
N SER A 462 14.77 8.89 45.39
CA SER A 462 13.87 8.40 46.44
C SER A 462 13.62 6.90 46.28
N LYS A 463 13.68 6.17 47.38
CA LYS A 463 13.39 4.74 47.43
C LYS A 463 11.93 4.56 47.79
N ILE A 464 11.19 3.82 46.97
CA ILE A 464 9.81 3.46 47.25
C ILE A 464 9.80 1.96 47.58
N SER A 465 9.13 1.58 48.67
CA SER A 465 9.00 0.17 49.04
C SER A 465 8.09 -0.56 48.05
N LYS A 466 8.33 -1.86 47.89
CA LYS A 466 7.60 -2.73 46.97
C LYS A 466 6.09 -2.73 47.24
N GLU A 467 5.70 -2.82 48.52
CA GLU A 467 4.29 -2.84 48.94
C GLU A 467 3.57 -1.55 48.53
N ARG A 468 4.27 -0.41 48.63
CA ARG A 468 3.70 0.89 48.26
C ARG A 468 3.61 1.08 46.75
N LEU A 469 4.50 0.46 45.98
CA LEU A 469 4.43 0.47 44.51
C LEU A 469 3.33 -0.44 43.96
N GLU A 470 2.99 -1.50 44.69
CA GLU A 470 1.93 -2.45 44.32
C GLU A 470 0.53 -1.84 44.44
N GLU A 471 0.36 -0.79 45.23
CA GLU A 471 -0.91 -0.11 45.47
C GLU A 471 -1.12 1.13 44.58
N ILE A 472 -0.08 1.63 43.92
CA ILE A 472 -0.15 2.86 43.12
C ILE A 472 -0.59 2.48 41.69
N SER A 473 -1.73 3.02 41.25
CA SER A 473 -2.15 2.88 39.85
C SER A 473 -1.21 3.70 38.94
N LEU A 474 -1.08 3.31 37.68
CA LEU A 474 -0.32 4.10 36.70
C LEU A 474 -0.88 5.53 36.59
N SER A 475 -2.20 5.68 36.75
CA SER A 475 -2.85 6.99 36.81
C SER A 475 -2.36 7.84 38.00
N ASP A 476 -2.16 7.24 39.18
CA ASP A 476 -1.65 7.92 40.37
C ASP A 476 -0.19 8.37 40.21
N VAL A 477 0.65 7.57 39.53
CA VAL A 477 2.04 7.96 39.20
C VAL A 477 2.07 9.18 38.28
N LEU A 478 1.24 9.16 37.24
CA LEU A 478 1.12 10.26 36.28
C LEU A 478 0.53 11.51 36.95
N TRP A 479 -0.43 11.35 37.86
CA TRP A 479 -1.01 12.43 38.65
C TRP A 479 -0.01 13.04 39.67
N TYR A 480 0.78 12.21 40.35
CA TYR A 480 1.84 12.67 41.26
C TYR A 480 2.94 13.46 40.53
N ALA A 481 3.26 13.06 39.29
CA ALA A 481 4.18 13.79 38.42
C ALA A 481 3.60 15.13 37.93
N TYR A 482 2.28 15.29 37.94
CA TYR A 482 1.57 16.51 37.52
C TYR A 482 1.37 17.52 38.66
N LYS A 483 1.09 17.07 39.89
CA LYS A 483 0.76 17.94 41.04
C LYS A 483 1.98 18.54 41.77
N ILE A 484 3.20 18.04 41.50
CA ILE A 484 4.47 18.59 41.99
C ILE A 484 5.18 19.26 40.82
#